data_AF-A0A917DIS9-F1
#
_entry.id   AF-A0A917DIS9-F1
#
_cell.length_a   1.000
_cell.length_b   1.000
_cell.length_c   1.000
_cell.angle_alpha   90.00
_cell.angle_beta   90.00
_cell.angle_gamma   90.00
#
_symmetry.space_group_name_H-M   'P 1'
#
loop_
_entity.id
_entity.type
_entity.pdbx_description
1 polymer ?
#
loop_
_entity_poly.entity_id
_entity_poly.type
_entity_poly.pdbx_seq_one_letter_code
_entity_poly.pdbx_strand_id
1 'polypeptide(L)'
;MRFKIALATTAAAFLLSACGDSAGMESERLDNMNLTPEQREVAQAFVIGMKKDTGMPMLCGRDYGFAGCYAKRVQMPVNLKRAHIAYLSDYAAADKDYYAFFARMNVGEEAAWDLFQRYEAAEQQCSAGAMVKQLLD
;
A
#
# COMPACT_ATOMS: atom_id res chain seq x y z
N MET A 1 21.48 -58.64 4.58
CA MET A 1 22.62 -57.71 4.49
C MET A 1 22.09 -56.32 4.15
N ARG A 2 22.48 -55.32 4.95
CA ARG A 2 22.03 -53.93 4.88
C ARG A 2 22.97 -53.15 3.95
N PHE A 3 22.44 -52.52 2.89
CA PHE A 3 23.21 -51.53 2.13
C PHE A 3 22.94 -50.14 2.70
N LYS A 4 23.92 -49.63 3.45
CA LYS A 4 24.07 -48.21 3.75
C LYS A 4 24.87 -47.60 2.60
N ILE A 5 24.30 -46.63 1.89
CA ILE A 5 25.08 -45.69 1.09
C ILE A 5 24.92 -44.34 1.80
N ALA A 6 25.93 -43.98 2.56
CA ALA A 6 26.18 -42.61 2.95
C ALA A 6 26.86 -41.94 1.76
N LEU A 7 26.25 -40.89 1.22
CA LEU A 7 26.95 -39.88 0.46
C LEU A 7 26.72 -38.54 1.15
N ALA A 8 27.73 -38.12 1.90
CA ALA A 8 27.87 -36.74 2.32
C ALA A 8 28.46 -35.92 1.17
N THR A 9 28.33 -34.59 1.30
CA THR A 9 28.91 -33.52 0.48
C THR A 9 28.05 -33.19 -0.76
N THR A 10 27.55 -31.96 -0.94
CA THR A 10 28.23 -30.67 -0.80
C THR A 10 27.21 -29.55 -0.58
N ALA A 11 27.70 -28.48 0.04
CA ALA A 11 27.06 -27.21 0.29
C ALA A 11 26.08 -26.74 -0.80
N ALA A 12 24.82 -26.56 -0.43
CA ALA A 12 23.99 -25.50 -0.99
C ALA A 12 24.07 -24.29 -0.05
N ALA A 13 25.29 -23.77 0.13
CA ALA A 13 25.51 -22.41 0.58
C ALA A 13 25.29 -21.50 -0.63
N PHE A 14 24.04 -21.19 -0.96
CA PHE A 14 23.69 -20.08 -1.86
C PHE A 14 22.18 -19.85 -1.74
N LEU A 15 21.76 -19.00 -0.81
CA LEU A 15 20.55 -18.14 -0.88
C LEU A 15 20.50 -17.13 0.30
N LEU A 16 21.67 -16.68 0.78
CA LEU A 16 21.79 -15.58 1.75
C LEU A 16 22.51 -14.36 1.13
N SER A 17 22.15 -13.99 -0.09
CA SER A 17 22.81 -12.82 -0.73
C SER A 17 21.90 -12.02 -1.67
N ALA A 18 20.67 -11.72 -1.22
CA ALA A 18 19.88 -10.59 -1.75
C ALA A 18 18.74 -10.11 -0.81
N CYS A 19 18.73 -10.52 0.47
CA CYS A 19 17.69 -10.11 1.43
C CYS A 19 18.27 -9.06 2.38
N GLY A 20 18.20 -7.79 1.99
CA GLY A 20 18.54 -6.70 2.90
C GLY A 20 18.87 -5.42 2.16
N ASP A 21 17.87 -4.80 1.53
CA ASP A 21 17.81 -3.34 1.47
C ASP A 21 16.51 -2.78 0.88
N SER A 22 15.64 -3.64 0.34
CA SER A 22 14.38 -3.19 -0.24
C SER A 22 13.47 -2.48 0.79
N ALA A 23 13.37 -3.01 2.00
CA ALA A 23 12.61 -2.37 3.07
C ALA A 23 13.24 -1.05 3.57
N GLY A 24 14.59 -0.96 3.57
CA GLY A 24 15.33 0.24 3.97
C GLY A 24 15.13 1.37 2.97
N MET A 25 15.38 1.10 1.68
CA MET A 25 15.19 2.06 0.59
C MET A 25 13.73 2.56 0.46
N GLU A 26 12.75 1.73 0.82
CA GLU A 26 11.34 2.13 0.78
C GLU A 26 10.92 3.00 1.94
N SER A 27 11.42 2.70 3.15
CA SER A 27 11.25 3.60 4.28
C SER A 27 11.84 4.96 3.95
N GLU A 28 13.07 4.98 3.42
CA GLU A 28 13.76 6.22 3.03
C GLU A 28 12.94 7.07 2.04
N ARG A 29 12.24 6.45 1.08
CA ARG A 29 11.39 7.18 0.12
C ARG A 29 10.24 7.92 0.80
N LEU A 30 9.55 7.28 1.75
CA LEU A 30 8.46 7.93 2.50
C LEU A 30 9.00 8.85 3.62
N ASP A 31 10.15 8.54 4.20
CA ASP A 31 10.84 9.35 5.21
C ASP A 31 11.17 10.75 4.68
N ASN A 32 11.60 10.84 3.42
CA ASN A 32 11.93 12.09 2.75
C ASN A 32 10.71 12.98 2.41
N MET A 33 9.47 12.54 2.70
CA MET A 33 8.26 13.26 2.33
C MET A 33 7.67 14.15 3.44
N ASN A 34 8.30 14.25 4.62
CA ASN A 34 7.81 15.01 5.77
C ASN A 34 6.36 14.66 6.15
N LEU A 35 6.06 13.37 6.24
CA LEU A 35 4.74 12.86 6.66
C LEU A 35 4.66 12.79 8.19
N THR A 36 3.50 13.10 8.76
CA THR A 36 3.23 12.75 10.18
C THR A 36 3.18 11.21 10.34
N PRO A 37 3.29 10.68 11.57
CA PRO A 37 3.15 9.23 11.80
C PRO A 37 1.85 8.65 11.22
N GLU A 38 0.73 9.36 11.35
CA GLU A 38 -0.57 8.92 10.82
C GLU A 38 -0.61 8.95 9.29
N GLN A 39 -0.05 10.00 8.69
CA GLN A 39 0.04 10.09 7.23
C GLN A 39 0.96 9.00 6.67
N ARG A 40 2.03 8.67 7.39
CA ARG A 40 2.94 7.59 7.01
C ARG A 40 2.25 6.24 7.02
N GLU A 41 1.43 5.95 8.03
CA GLU A 41 0.65 4.71 8.08
C GLU A 41 -0.28 4.59 6.87
N VAL A 42 -0.97 5.68 6.50
CA VAL A 42 -1.83 5.73 5.31
C VAL A 42 -1.02 5.52 4.03
N ALA A 43 0.12 6.21 3.88
CA ALA A 43 0.98 6.07 2.70
C ALA A 43 1.54 4.65 2.56
N GLN A 44 1.95 4.03 3.68
CA GLN A 44 2.44 2.64 3.70
C GLN A 44 1.33 1.66 3.31
N ALA A 45 0.12 1.82 3.84
CA ALA A 45 -1.03 1.00 3.46
C ALA A 45 -1.31 1.08 1.96
N PHE A 46 -1.26 2.28 1.38
CA PHE A 46 -1.45 2.46 -0.06
C PHE A 46 -0.34 1.80 -0.88
N VAL A 47 0.93 1.95 -0.48
CA VAL A 47 2.07 1.27 -1.12
C VAL A 47 1.90 -0.25 -1.08
N ILE A 48 1.42 -0.80 0.04
CA ILE A 48 1.11 -2.24 0.15
C ILE A 48 0.05 -2.64 -0.87
N GLY A 49 -1.05 -1.89 -0.98
CA GLY A 49 -2.10 -2.13 -1.97
C GLY A 49 -1.55 -2.11 -3.40
N MET A 50 -0.79 -1.07 -3.77
CA MET A 50 -0.18 -0.93 -5.10
C MET A 50 0.74 -2.08 -5.46
N LYS A 51 1.51 -2.59 -4.51
CA LYS A 51 2.36 -3.78 -4.72
C LYS A 51 1.54 -5.05 -4.93
N LYS A 52 0.47 -5.25 -4.16
CA LYS A 52 -0.42 -6.41 -4.32
C LYS A 52 -1.11 -6.39 -5.68
N ASP A 53 -1.59 -5.22 -6.10
CA ASP A 53 -2.27 -5.01 -7.37
C ASP A 53 -1.35 -5.22 -8.57
N THR A 54 -0.13 -4.66 -8.52
CA THR A 54 0.85 -4.78 -9.62
C THR A 54 1.68 -6.07 -9.59
N GLY A 55 1.70 -6.78 -8.46
CA GLY A 55 2.57 -7.93 -8.23
C GLY A 55 4.07 -7.57 -8.13
N MET A 56 4.42 -6.28 -8.06
CA MET A 56 5.81 -5.83 -8.06
C MET A 56 6.38 -5.75 -6.63
N PRO A 57 7.63 -6.21 -6.42
CA PRO A 57 8.27 -6.10 -5.10
C PRO A 57 8.66 -4.66 -4.74
N MET A 58 8.87 -3.80 -5.74
CA MET A 58 9.18 -2.38 -5.61
C MET A 58 8.37 -1.57 -6.62
N LEU A 59 7.98 -0.34 -6.23
CA LEU A 59 7.25 0.58 -7.10
C LEU A 59 8.20 1.61 -7.73
N CYS A 60 7.69 2.39 -8.69
CA CYS A 60 8.42 3.53 -9.23
C CYS A 60 8.34 4.73 -8.28
N GLY A 61 9.30 5.65 -8.34
CA GLY A 61 9.33 6.84 -7.45
C GLY A 61 8.04 7.67 -7.49
N ARG A 62 7.38 7.74 -8.64
CA ARG A 62 6.07 8.40 -8.82
C ARG A 62 4.99 7.81 -7.92
N ASP A 63 4.98 6.49 -7.72
CA ASP A 63 3.93 5.79 -6.96
C ASP A 63 4.06 6.10 -5.46
N TYR A 64 5.30 6.16 -4.94
CA TYR A 64 5.52 6.66 -3.58
C TYR A 64 5.12 8.12 -3.44
N GLY A 65 5.43 8.96 -4.44
CA GLY A 65 5.03 10.37 -4.46
C GLY A 65 3.51 10.53 -4.44
N PHE A 66 2.80 9.70 -5.17
CA PHE A 66 1.35 9.63 -5.16
C PHE A 66 0.79 9.20 -3.80
N ALA A 67 1.32 8.12 -3.21
CA ALA A 67 0.90 7.66 -1.88
C ALA A 67 1.15 8.74 -0.80
N GLY A 68 2.28 9.43 -0.86
CA GLY A 68 2.61 10.55 0.03
C GLY A 68 1.69 11.76 -0.16
N CYS A 69 1.35 12.11 -1.41
CA CYS A 69 0.37 13.14 -1.70
C CYS A 69 -1.00 12.77 -1.13
N TYR A 70 -1.47 11.55 -1.43
CA TYR A 70 -2.76 11.05 -1.00
C TYR A 70 -2.88 11.10 0.53
N ALA A 71 -1.86 10.61 1.25
CA ALA A 71 -1.84 10.62 2.70
C ALA A 71 -1.93 12.03 3.32
N LYS A 72 -1.40 13.06 2.67
CA LYS A 72 -1.52 14.45 3.11
C LYS A 72 -2.90 15.05 2.84
N ARG A 73 -3.64 14.52 1.86
CA ARG A 73 -4.92 15.07 1.40
C ARG A 73 -6.13 14.37 2.01
N VAL A 74 -6.05 13.06 2.21
CA VAL A 74 -7.19 12.29 2.73
C VAL A 74 -7.49 12.70 4.17
N GLN A 75 -8.74 13.08 4.42
CA GLN A 75 -9.25 13.38 5.75
C GLN A 75 -10.25 12.30 6.15
N MET A 76 -9.77 11.28 6.84
CA MET A 76 -10.58 10.16 7.31
C MET A 76 -10.99 10.36 8.77
N PRO A 77 -12.30 10.29 9.11
CA PRO A 77 -12.73 10.40 10.50
C PRO A 77 -12.24 9.21 11.33
N VAL A 78 -12.04 9.42 12.63
CA VAL A 78 -11.37 8.46 13.54
C VAL A 78 -12.03 7.08 13.53
N ASN A 79 -13.37 7.04 13.48
CA ASN A 79 -14.15 5.81 13.43
C ASN A 79 -13.97 5.00 12.12
N LEU A 80 -13.46 5.62 11.04
CA LEU A 80 -13.24 4.96 9.75
C LEU A 80 -11.77 4.73 9.41
N LYS A 81 -10.83 5.27 10.19
CA LYS A 81 -9.38 5.14 9.93
C LYS A 81 -8.93 3.69 9.73
N ARG A 82 -9.35 2.79 10.63
CA ARG A 82 -8.96 1.37 10.54
C ARG A 82 -9.51 0.69 9.30
N ALA A 83 -10.76 0.98 8.94
CA ALA A 83 -11.40 0.44 7.75
C ALA A 83 -10.74 0.97 6.48
N HIS A 84 -10.37 2.26 6.49
CA HIS A 84 -9.65 2.89 5.40
C HIS A 84 -8.26 2.30 5.17
N ILE A 85 -7.47 2.10 6.21
CA ILE A 85 -6.13 1.48 6.12
C ILE A 85 -6.23 0.06 5.59
N ALA A 86 -7.22 -0.71 6.05
CA ALA A 86 -7.47 -2.07 5.56
C ALA A 86 -7.85 -2.06 4.07
N TYR A 87 -8.73 -1.14 3.66
CA TYR A 87 -9.08 -0.95 2.25
C TYR A 87 -7.85 -0.60 1.41
N LEU A 88 -7.07 0.41 1.79
CA LEU A 88 -5.87 0.80 1.03
C LEU A 88 -4.85 -0.34 0.88
N SER A 89 -4.73 -1.18 1.90
CA SER A 89 -3.79 -2.31 1.88
C SER A 89 -4.26 -3.46 0.99
N ASP A 90 -5.54 -3.50 0.60
CA ASP A 90 -6.17 -4.62 -0.10
C ASP A 90 -7.19 -4.18 -1.16
N TYR A 91 -7.06 -2.97 -1.72
CA TYR A 91 -8.12 -2.35 -2.54
C TYR A 91 -8.53 -3.22 -3.75
N ALA A 92 -7.56 -3.87 -4.43
CA ALA A 92 -7.85 -4.76 -5.55
C ALA A 92 -8.72 -5.97 -5.17
N ALA A 93 -8.67 -6.40 -3.91
CA ALA A 93 -9.58 -7.41 -3.38
C ALA A 93 -10.87 -6.78 -2.86
N ALA A 94 -10.78 -5.67 -2.12
CA ALA A 94 -11.93 -4.98 -1.56
C ALA A 94 -12.91 -4.49 -2.64
N ASP A 95 -12.42 -4.02 -3.79
CA ASP A 95 -13.24 -3.49 -4.88
C ASP A 95 -14.14 -4.54 -5.54
N LYS A 96 -13.81 -5.83 -5.42
CA LYS A 96 -14.63 -6.92 -5.95
C LYS A 96 -15.95 -7.06 -5.20
N ASP A 97 -15.98 -6.70 -3.92
CA ASP A 97 -17.12 -6.82 -3.04
C ASP A 97 -17.16 -5.67 -2.01
N TYR A 98 -17.00 -4.43 -2.47
CA TYR A 98 -16.75 -3.23 -1.66
C TYR A 98 -17.61 -3.13 -0.39
N TYR A 99 -18.94 -3.14 -0.53
CA TYR A 99 -19.83 -3.03 0.63
C TYR A 99 -19.76 -4.25 1.56
N ALA A 100 -19.54 -5.45 1.00
CA ALA A 100 -19.36 -6.65 1.81
C ALA A 100 -18.03 -6.64 2.56
N PHE A 101 -16.96 -6.09 1.97
CA PHE A 101 -15.69 -5.85 2.64
C PHE A 101 -15.85 -4.97 3.87
N PHE A 102 -16.52 -3.83 3.74
CA PHE A 102 -16.76 -2.92 4.85
C PHE A 102 -17.75 -3.48 5.89
N ALA A 103 -18.76 -4.24 5.46
CA ALA A 103 -19.68 -4.92 6.38
C ALA A 103 -18.95 -5.89 7.32
N ARG A 104 -17.94 -6.63 6.83
CA ARG A 104 -17.09 -7.51 7.67
C ARG A 104 -16.30 -6.75 8.74
N MET A 105 -16.17 -5.43 8.59
CA MET A 105 -15.50 -4.53 9.53
C MET A 105 -16.48 -3.75 10.41
N ASN A 106 -17.77 -4.10 10.41
CA ASN A 106 -18.85 -3.37 11.08
C ASN A 106 -18.99 -1.91 10.59
N VAL A 107 -18.65 -1.65 9.33
CA VAL A 107 -18.88 -0.36 8.68
C VAL A 107 -20.13 -0.48 7.83
N GLY A 108 -21.15 0.31 8.15
CA GLY A 108 -22.40 0.37 7.40
C GLY A 108 -22.23 0.98 6.01
N GLU A 109 -23.20 0.75 5.13
CA GLU A 109 -23.14 1.16 3.72
C GLU A 109 -22.92 2.67 3.53
N GLU A 110 -23.63 3.51 4.28
CA GLU A 110 -23.49 4.96 4.25
C GLU A 110 -22.05 5.41 4.61
N ALA A 111 -21.47 4.79 5.63
CA ALA A 111 -20.11 5.10 6.06
C ALA A 111 -19.05 4.57 5.07
N ALA A 112 -19.31 3.43 4.43
CA ALA A 112 -18.48 2.91 3.35
C ALA A 112 -18.54 3.83 2.12
N TRP A 113 -19.70 4.43 1.84
CA TRP A 113 -19.86 5.42 0.79
C TRP A 113 -19.13 6.74 1.09
N ASP A 114 -19.22 7.27 2.33
CA ASP A 114 -18.46 8.46 2.74
C ASP A 114 -16.94 8.22 2.61
N LEU A 115 -16.47 7.03 2.97
CA LEU A 115 -15.07 6.63 2.76
C LEU A 115 -14.67 6.68 1.28
N PHE A 116 -15.51 6.13 0.39
CA PHE A 116 -15.27 6.14 -1.06
C PHE A 116 -15.17 7.58 -1.59
N GLN A 117 -16.13 8.45 -1.21
CA GLN A 117 -16.13 9.86 -1.64
C GLN A 117 -14.87 10.61 -1.19
N ARG A 118 -14.40 10.35 0.04
CA ARG A 118 -13.15 10.94 0.56
C ARG A 118 -11.91 10.41 -0.18
N TYR A 119 -11.92 9.11 -0.48
CA TYR A 119 -10.87 8.47 -1.26
C TYR A 119 -10.78 9.11 -2.66
N GLU A 120 -11.89 9.18 -3.40
CA GLU A 120 -11.92 9.77 -4.74
C GLU A 120 -11.49 11.24 -4.73
N ALA A 121 -11.97 12.03 -3.78
CA ALA A 121 -11.61 13.45 -3.68
C ALA A 121 -10.12 13.67 -3.41
N ALA A 122 -9.48 12.82 -2.61
CA ALA A 122 -8.05 12.88 -2.37
C ALA A 122 -7.25 12.35 -3.57
N GLU A 123 -7.72 11.28 -4.21
CA GLU A 123 -7.09 10.69 -5.39
C GLU A 123 -7.04 11.68 -6.55
N GLN A 124 -8.16 12.35 -6.83
CA GLN A 124 -8.26 13.35 -7.89
C GLN A 124 -7.19 14.43 -7.73
N GLN A 125 -7.00 14.96 -6.52
CA GLN A 125 -6.00 16.01 -6.23
C GLN A 125 -4.54 15.56 -6.41
N CYS A 126 -4.28 14.26 -6.37
CA CYS A 126 -2.93 13.69 -6.44
C CYS A 126 -2.64 13.00 -7.78
N SER A 127 -3.66 12.74 -8.60
CA SER A 127 -3.51 12.19 -9.94
C SER A 127 -2.78 13.18 -10.87
N ALA A 128 -2.00 12.65 -11.82
CA ALA A 128 -1.28 13.46 -12.80
C ALA A 128 -2.20 14.40 -13.61
N GLY A 129 -3.48 14.05 -13.78
CA GLY A 129 -4.47 14.88 -14.48
C GLY A 129 -4.83 16.18 -13.75
N ALA A 130 -4.78 16.22 -12.42
CA ALA A 130 -5.07 17.44 -11.65
C ALA A 130 -3.91 18.44 -11.65
N MET A 131 -2.66 17.97 -11.71
CA MET A 131 -1.49 18.85 -11.83
C MET A 131 -1.40 19.52 -13.21
N VAL A 132 -1.84 18.84 -14.28
CA VAL A 132 -1.90 19.45 -15.63
C VAL A 132 -3.01 20.50 -15.72
N LYS A 133 -4.17 20.25 -15.10
CA LYS A 133 -5.28 21.22 -15.10
C LYS A 133 -4.91 22.54 -14.39
N GLN A 134 -4.18 22.48 -13.28
CA GLN A 134 -3.65 23.68 -12.59
C GLN A 134 -2.62 24.50 -13.39
N LEU A 135 -2.02 23.93 -14.43
CA LEU A 135 -1.09 24.66 -15.32
C LEU A 135 -1.80 25.27 -16.54
N LEU A 136 -3.04 24.86 -16.79
CA LEU A 136 -3.85 25.28 -17.93
C LEU A 136 -4.98 26.25 -17.54
N ASP A 137 -5.29 26.33 -16.23
CA ASP A 137 -6.15 27.35 -15.60
C ASP A 137 -5.28 28.50 -15.03
#